data_AF-V8NUJ5-F1
#
_entry.id   AF-V8NUJ5-F1
#
_cell.length_a   1.000
_cell.length_b   1.000
_cell.length_c   1.000
_cell.angle_alpha   90.00
_cell.angle_beta   90.00
_cell.angle_gamma   90.00
#
_symmetry.space_group_name_H-M   'P 1'
#
loop_
_entity.id
_entity.type
_entity.pdbx_description
1 polymer ?
#
loop_
_entity_poly.entity_id
_entity_poly.type
_entity_poly.pdbx_seq_one_letter_code
_entity_poly.pdbx_strand_id
1 'polypeptide(L)'
;MALCIPPSVFAVHLQFNLLYQFWIHTEVIENLGPLEFILNTPSHHRVHHGRNPYCIDKNYGGTLIIWDRIFGTFAAEKDKVVYGLTHSINTFESLKVQFHHCVYIWNIFWTTPGFLNKLSVIFKGPGWAPGKPRLGLIEEIPEVSNVH
;
A
#
# COMPACT_ATOMS: atom_id res chain seq x y z
N MET A 1 15.11 4.37 11.42
CA MET A 1 15.66 5.64 11.93
C MET A 1 17.17 5.56 11.89
N ALA A 2 17.83 6.50 11.23
CA ALA A 2 19.28 6.51 11.01
C ALA A 2 19.95 7.54 11.95
N LEU A 3 19.83 7.33 13.27
CA LEU A 3 20.20 8.32 14.29
C LEU A 3 21.72 8.65 14.33
N CYS A 4 22.56 7.88 13.64
CA CYS A 4 24.02 8.06 13.63
C CYS A 4 24.62 8.09 12.21
N ILE A 5 23.82 8.38 11.18
CA ILE A 5 24.34 8.53 9.81
C ILE A 5 24.74 9.99 9.57
N PRO A 6 25.95 10.27 9.01
CA PRO A 6 26.34 11.62 8.65
C PRO A 6 25.26 12.30 7.78
N PRO A 7 24.91 13.58 8.03
CA PRO A 7 23.83 14.26 7.31
C PRO A 7 23.96 14.20 5.78
N SER A 8 25.20 14.26 5.26
CA SER A 8 25.47 14.14 3.83
C SER A 8 25.10 12.77 3.26
N VAL A 9 25.43 11.69 3.98
CA VAL A 9 25.09 10.32 3.57
C VAL A 9 23.59 10.11 3.61
N PHE A 10 22.91 10.63 4.63
CA PHE A 10 21.45 10.60 4.69
C PHE A 10 20.81 11.34 3.52
N ALA A 11 21.28 12.54 3.18
CA ALA A 11 20.77 13.32 2.05
C ALA A 11 20.96 12.59 0.71
N VAL A 12 22.14 11.98 0.50
CA VAL A 12 22.42 11.19 -0.71
C VAL A 12 21.50 9.97 -0.79
N HIS A 13 21.33 9.23 0.31
CA HIS A 13 20.42 8.08 0.36
C HIS A 13 18.98 8.48 0.06
N LEU A 14 18.50 9.59 0.65
CA LEU A 14 17.17 10.13 0.40
C LEU A 14 16.97 10.43 -1.09
N GLN A 15 17.96 11.06 -1.75
CA GLN A 15 17.87 11.38 -3.16
C GLN A 15 17.85 10.14 -4.05
N PHE A 16 18.70 9.13 -3.76
CA PHE A 16 18.66 7.87 -4.50
C PHE A 16 17.35 7.11 -4.30
N ASN A 17 16.83 7.10 -3.06
CA ASN A 17 15.53 6.50 -2.78
C ASN A 17 14.43 7.22 -3.55
N LEU A 18 14.41 8.55 -3.55
CA LEU A 18 13.44 9.34 -4.31
C LEU A 18 13.50 9.04 -5.81
N LEU A 19 14.70 9.02 -6.39
CA LEU A 19 14.89 8.69 -7.81
C LEU A 19 14.38 7.27 -8.11
N TYR A 20 14.69 6.30 -7.24
CA TYR A 20 14.22 4.93 -7.37
C TYR A 20 12.69 4.84 -7.29
N GLN A 21 12.10 5.47 -6.28
CA GLN A 21 10.65 5.49 -6.10
C GLN A 21 9.96 6.18 -7.27
N PHE A 22 10.55 7.23 -7.86
CA PHE A 22 9.91 7.95 -8.95
C PHE A 22 9.76 7.08 -10.22
N TRP A 23 10.83 6.43 -10.69
CA TRP A 23 10.79 5.75 -12.00
C TRP A 23 9.89 4.50 -12.00
N ILE A 24 9.69 3.84 -10.85
CA ILE A 24 8.79 2.69 -10.74
C ILE A 24 7.29 3.05 -10.88
N HIS A 25 6.92 4.34 -10.93
CA HIS A 25 5.53 4.76 -11.17
C HIS A 25 5.16 4.87 -12.66
N THR A 26 5.99 4.40 -13.59
CA THR A 26 5.64 4.41 -15.02
C THR A 26 4.75 3.24 -15.42
N GLU A 27 3.87 3.47 -16.40
CA GLU A 27 3.10 2.40 -17.06
C GLU A 27 3.77 1.88 -18.34
N VAL A 28 4.79 2.58 -18.83
CA VAL A 28 5.43 2.29 -20.13
C VAL A 28 6.26 1.00 -20.09
N ILE A 29 6.83 0.68 -18.94
CA ILE A 29 7.65 -0.52 -18.75
C ILE A 29 6.76 -1.61 -18.18
N GLU A 30 6.50 -2.63 -18.99
CA GLU A 30 5.65 -3.76 -18.62
C GLU A 30 6.43 -4.88 -17.94
N ASN A 31 7.68 -5.12 -18.33
CA ASN A 31 8.48 -6.22 -17.80
C ASN A 31 9.98 -5.91 -17.83
N LEU A 32 10.71 -6.28 -16.77
CA LEU A 32 12.18 -6.17 -16.68
C LEU A 32 12.92 -7.51 -16.59
N GLY A 33 12.24 -8.60 -16.92
CA GLY A 33 12.78 -9.94 -16.99
C GLY A 33 13.32 -10.41 -15.63
N PRO A 34 14.51 -11.02 -15.59
CA PRO A 34 15.08 -11.58 -14.35
C PRO A 34 15.25 -10.58 -13.20
N LEU A 35 15.30 -9.27 -13.48
CA LEU A 35 15.38 -8.26 -12.43
C LEU A 35 14.15 -8.26 -11.53
N GLU A 36 13.00 -8.72 -12.02
CA GLU A 36 11.74 -8.83 -11.27
C GLU A 36 11.78 -9.86 -10.14
N PHE A 37 12.78 -10.73 -10.10
CA PHE A 37 12.94 -11.63 -8.96
C PHE A 37 13.45 -10.91 -7.71
N ILE A 38 14.16 -9.79 -7.89
CA ILE A 38 14.90 -9.11 -6.81
C ILE A 38 14.41 -7.68 -6.59
N LEU A 39 14.18 -6.93 -7.67
CA LEU A 39 13.84 -5.51 -7.64
C LEU A 39 12.32 -5.29 -7.70
N ASN A 40 11.84 -4.27 -6.98
CA ASN A 40 10.52 -3.70 -7.25
C ASN A 40 10.59 -2.97 -8.60
N THR A 41 9.73 -3.34 -9.53
CA THR A 41 9.69 -2.85 -10.90
C THR A 41 8.40 -2.10 -11.14
N PRO A 42 8.26 -1.38 -12.27
CA PRO A 42 7.02 -0.65 -12.54
C PRO A 42 5.78 -1.54 -12.51
N SER A 43 5.85 -2.77 -13.02
CA SER A 43 4.74 -3.74 -12.93
C SER A 43 4.37 -4.10 -11.48
N HIS A 44 5.35 -4.44 -10.65
CA HIS A 44 5.09 -4.75 -9.23
C HIS A 44 4.50 -3.56 -8.48
N HIS A 45 4.97 -2.35 -8.80
CA HIS A 45 4.54 -1.12 -8.16
C HIS A 45 3.15 -0.66 -8.59
N ARG A 46 2.73 -0.97 -9.83
CA ARG A 46 1.33 -0.80 -10.23
C ARG A 46 0.43 -1.67 -9.37
N VAL A 47 0.76 -2.96 -9.20
CA VAL A 47 0.00 -3.84 -8.29
C VAL A 47 -0.07 -3.28 -6.88
N HIS A 48 1.04 -2.72 -6.34
CA HIS A 48 1.02 -2.08 -5.03
C HIS A 48 0.01 -0.92 -4.92
N HIS A 49 -0.12 -0.10 -5.95
CA HIS A 49 -1.09 1.01 -6.00
C HIS A 49 -2.49 0.61 -6.49
N GLY A 50 -2.67 -0.65 -6.85
CA GLY A 50 -3.90 -1.18 -7.41
C GLY A 50 -4.96 -1.43 -6.34
N ARG A 51 -6.21 -1.14 -6.68
CA ARG A 51 -7.38 -1.49 -5.86
C ARG A 51 -8.15 -2.71 -6.37
N ASN A 52 -7.69 -3.35 -7.45
CA ASN A 52 -8.23 -4.65 -7.86
C ASN A 52 -8.11 -5.64 -6.69
N PRO A 53 -9.08 -6.55 -6.47
CA PRO A 53 -9.03 -7.45 -5.31
C PRO A 53 -7.71 -8.23 -5.18
N TYR A 54 -7.08 -8.63 -6.29
CA TYR A 54 -5.80 -9.36 -6.26
C TYR A 54 -4.58 -8.49 -5.86
N CYS A 55 -4.71 -7.16 -5.96
CA CYS A 55 -3.67 -6.19 -5.65
C CYS A 55 -3.63 -5.83 -4.16
N ILE A 56 -4.69 -6.11 -3.42
CA ILE A 56 -4.83 -5.68 -2.03
C ILE A 56 -3.84 -6.43 -1.15
N ASP A 57 -3.13 -5.66 -0.32
CA ASP A 57 -2.13 -6.20 0.61
C ASP A 57 -1.00 -6.97 -0.08
N LYS A 58 -0.55 -6.45 -1.23
CA LYS A 58 0.55 -7.01 -2.03
C LYS A 58 1.69 -6.02 -2.28
N ASN A 59 2.86 -6.58 -2.56
CA ASN A 59 4.05 -5.87 -3.05
C ASN A 59 4.46 -4.65 -2.20
N TYR A 60 4.72 -4.87 -0.92
CA TYR A 60 5.09 -3.84 0.05
C TYR A 60 6.52 -3.31 -0.11
N GLY A 61 7.43 -4.07 -0.73
CA GLY A 61 8.84 -3.72 -0.85
C GLY A 61 9.09 -2.53 -1.77
N GLY A 62 9.55 -1.40 -1.24
CA GLY A 62 9.80 -0.19 -2.05
C GLY A 62 10.92 -0.32 -3.08
N THR A 63 11.99 -1.07 -2.79
CA THR A 63 13.12 -1.28 -3.72
C THR A 63 13.35 -2.74 -4.04
N LEU A 64 13.23 -3.62 -3.05
CA LEU A 64 13.49 -5.04 -3.20
C LEU A 64 12.18 -5.82 -3.04
N ILE A 65 11.71 -6.43 -4.13
CA ILE A 65 10.51 -7.28 -4.14
C ILE A 65 10.78 -8.67 -3.55
N ILE A 66 12.05 -9.03 -3.37
CA ILE A 66 12.43 -10.31 -2.78
C ILE A 66 11.81 -10.52 -1.40
N TRP A 67 11.60 -9.44 -0.64
CA TRP A 67 10.95 -9.51 0.67
C TRP A 67 9.50 -9.98 0.55
N ASP A 68 8.75 -9.47 -0.42
CA ASP A 68 7.39 -9.92 -0.69
C ASP A 68 7.32 -11.38 -1.10
N ARG A 69 8.34 -11.88 -1.82
CA ARG A 69 8.42 -13.28 -2.19
C ARG A 69 8.71 -14.17 -0.98
N ILE A 70 9.63 -13.74 -0.11
CA ILE A 70 9.99 -14.46 1.13
C ILE A 70 8.81 -14.52 2.11
N PHE A 71 8.07 -13.41 2.24
CA PHE A 71 6.97 -13.29 3.21
C PHE A 71 5.58 -13.58 2.63
N GLY A 72 5.48 -13.98 1.35
CA GLY A 72 4.23 -14.42 0.72
C GLY A 72 3.25 -13.30 0.35
N THR A 73 3.73 -12.06 0.25
CA THR A 73 2.93 -10.88 -0.14
C THR A 73 3.14 -10.48 -1.59
N PHE A 74 3.94 -11.24 -2.36
CA PHE A 74 4.14 -11.01 -3.78
C PHE A 74 2.90 -11.31 -4.61
N ALA A 75 2.57 -10.42 -5.54
CA ALA A 75 1.66 -10.67 -6.65
C ALA A 75 2.22 -10.07 -7.95
N ALA A 76 2.23 -10.87 -9.02
CA ALA A 76 2.49 -10.38 -10.37
C ALA A 76 1.27 -9.63 -10.90
N GLU A 77 1.50 -8.63 -11.75
CA GLU A 77 0.43 -7.98 -12.51
C GLU A 77 -0.20 -8.98 -13.48
N LYS A 78 -1.53 -9.05 -13.48
CA LYS A 78 -2.29 -10.03 -14.31
C LYS A 78 -3.31 -9.35 -15.21
N ASP A 79 -3.98 -8.33 -14.67
CA ASP A 79 -5.02 -7.58 -15.34
C ASP A 79 -4.71 -6.09 -15.25
N LYS A 80 -5.36 -5.28 -16.10
CA LYS A 80 -5.27 -3.82 -16.04
C LYS A 80 -5.53 -3.33 -14.62
N VAL A 81 -4.52 -2.67 -14.05
CA VAL A 81 -4.59 -2.13 -12.70
C VAL A 81 -5.46 -0.88 -12.68
N VAL A 82 -6.40 -0.83 -11.75
CA VAL A 82 -7.16 0.38 -11.42
C VAL A 82 -6.61 0.94 -10.12
N TYR A 83 -6.17 2.19 -10.14
CA TYR A 83 -5.48 2.81 -9.01
C TYR A 83 -6.43 3.44 -8.00
N GLY A 84 -5.87 3.67 -6.81
CA GLY A 84 -6.47 4.48 -5.76
C GLY A 84 -6.91 3.64 -4.57
N LEU A 85 -7.76 4.23 -3.73
CA LEU A 85 -8.28 3.56 -2.54
C LEU A 85 -9.45 2.64 -2.90
N THR A 86 -9.62 1.56 -2.13
CA THR A 86 -10.81 0.69 -2.22
C THR A 86 -12.10 1.46 -1.98
N HIS A 87 -12.04 2.51 -1.18
CA HIS A 87 -13.13 3.44 -0.89
C HIS A 87 -12.68 4.85 -1.32
N SER A 88 -13.19 5.32 -2.45
CA SER A 88 -12.75 6.59 -3.05
C SER A 88 -13.05 7.79 -2.15
N ILE A 89 -12.06 8.68 -2.00
CA ILE A 89 -12.22 10.00 -1.39
C ILE A 89 -12.55 10.99 -2.51
N ASN A 90 -13.79 11.48 -2.56
CA ASN A 90 -14.27 12.36 -3.63
C ASN A 90 -14.05 13.85 -3.29
N THR A 91 -12.82 14.24 -2.95
CA THR A 91 -12.46 15.64 -2.70
C THR A 91 -11.02 15.94 -3.12
N PHE A 92 -10.77 17.18 -3.54
CA PHE A 92 -9.45 17.70 -3.92
C PHE A 92 -8.82 18.58 -2.83
N GLU A 93 -9.48 18.76 -1.70
CA GLU A 93 -8.91 19.55 -0.60
C GLU A 93 -7.77 18.79 0.08
N SER A 94 -6.54 19.28 -0.07
CA SER A 94 -5.33 18.61 0.42
C SER A 94 -5.40 18.26 1.91
N LEU A 95 -5.86 19.18 2.76
CA LEU A 95 -5.99 18.92 4.20
C LEU A 95 -6.97 17.78 4.50
N LYS A 96 -8.11 17.72 3.79
CA LYS A 96 -9.06 16.62 3.97
C LYS A 96 -8.44 15.30 3.54
N VAL A 97 -7.79 15.22 2.39
CA VAL A 97 -7.13 14.00 1.91
C VAL A 97 -6.06 13.53 2.92
N GLN A 98 -5.23 14.45 3.42
CA GLN A 98 -4.15 14.12 4.36
C GLN A 98 -4.67 13.59 5.71
N PHE A 99 -5.78 14.16 6.23
CA PHE A 99 -6.29 13.80 7.57
C PHE A 99 -7.50 12.84 7.56
N HIS A 100 -8.08 12.52 6.40
CA HIS A 100 -9.27 11.67 6.27
C HIS A 100 -9.11 10.34 7.01
N HIS A 101 -8.02 9.61 6.77
CA HIS A 101 -7.77 8.32 7.41
C HIS A 101 -7.55 8.43 8.92
N CYS A 102 -6.92 9.50 9.39
CA CYS A 102 -6.73 9.74 10.83
C CYS A 102 -8.08 9.92 11.54
N VAL A 103 -8.97 10.74 10.96
CA VAL A 103 -10.33 10.95 11.49
C VAL A 103 -11.14 9.65 11.43
N TYR A 104 -11.03 8.89 10.35
CA TYR A 104 -11.68 7.57 10.21
C TYR A 104 -11.26 6.60 11.33
N ILE A 105 -9.95 6.41 11.54
CA ILE A 105 -9.41 5.54 12.60
C ILE A 105 -9.84 6.03 13.98
N TRP A 106 -9.81 7.35 14.23
CA TRP A 106 -10.27 7.94 15.48
C TRP A 106 -11.74 7.63 15.75
N ASN A 107 -12.60 7.78 14.76
CA ASN A 107 -14.03 7.47 14.89
C ASN A 107 -14.26 5.98 15.17
N ILE A 108 -13.60 5.08 14.43
CA ILE A 108 -13.71 3.63 14.66
C ILE A 108 -13.20 3.24 16.05
N PHE A 109 -12.12 3.86 16.53
CA PHE A 109 -11.59 3.62 17.86
C PHE A 109 -12.63 3.94 18.95
N TRP A 110 -13.38 5.03 18.81
CA TRP A 110 -14.38 5.42 19.80
C TRP A 110 -15.66 4.58 19.73
N THR A 111 -16.08 4.17 18.54
CA THR A 111 -17.30 3.36 18.34
C THR A 111 -17.08 1.87 18.61
N THR A 112 -15.84 1.37 18.52
CA THR A 112 -15.53 -0.05 18.74
C THR A 112 -15.62 -0.40 20.24
N PRO A 113 -16.46 -1.37 20.65
CA PRO A 113 -16.58 -1.76 22.04
C PRO A 113 -15.42 -2.65 22.51
N GLY A 114 -15.00 -2.48 23.76
CA GLY A 114 -13.98 -3.30 24.43
C GLY A 114 -12.56 -2.79 24.25
N PHE A 115 -11.80 -2.75 25.35
CA PHE A 115 -10.46 -2.15 25.40
C PHE A 115 -9.46 -2.79 24.41
N LEU A 116 -9.41 -4.12 24.35
CA LEU A 116 -8.52 -4.84 23.42
C LEU A 116 -8.90 -4.63 21.95
N ASN A 117 -10.19 -4.47 21.67
CA ASN A 117 -10.65 -4.19 20.32
C ASN A 117 -10.26 -2.76 19.91
N LYS A 118 -10.36 -1.79 20.81
CA LYS A 118 -9.88 -0.42 20.57
C LYS A 118 -8.39 -0.38 20.22
N LEU A 119 -7.55 -1.12 20.96
CA LEU A 119 -6.13 -1.26 20.61
C LEU A 119 -5.97 -1.94 19.24
N SER A 120 -6.76 -2.98 18.95
CA SER A 120 -6.73 -3.67 17.67
C SER A 120 -7.05 -2.77 16.47
N VAL A 121 -7.94 -1.77 16.62
CA VAL A 121 -8.23 -0.77 15.57
C VAL A 121 -6.95 -0.04 15.13
N ILE A 122 -6.08 0.31 16.09
CA ILE A 122 -4.84 1.04 15.81
C ILE A 122 -3.81 0.15 15.13
N PHE A 123 -3.68 -1.11 15.57
CA PHE A 123 -2.59 -2.00 15.14
C PHE A 123 -2.92 -2.93 13.97
N LYS A 124 -4.18 -3.27 13.74
CA LYS A 124 -4.57 -4.27 12.73
C LYS A 124 -4.95 -3.67 11.38
N GLY A 125 -5.18 -2.36 11.32
CA GLY A 125 -5.46 -1.64 10.07
C GLY A 125 -6.95 -1.56 9.72
N PRO A 126 -7.29 -0.88 8.62
CA PRO A 126 -8.65 -0.45 8.31
C PRO A 126 -9.62 -1.58 7.90
N GLY A 127 -9.11 -2.73 7.45
CA GLY A 127 -9.96 -3.90 7.13
C GLY A 127 -10.43 -4.69 8.35
N TRP A 128 -9.83 -4.46 9.53
CA TRP A 128 -10.14 -5.23 10.73
C TRP A 128 -11.38 -4.72 11.46
N ALA A 129 -12.18 -5.66 11.99
CA ALA A 129 -13.24 -5.41 12.97
C ALA A 129 -13.34 -6.61 13.93
N PRO A 130 -14.01 -6.49 15.09
CA PRO A 130 -14.26 -7.63 15.97
C PRO A 130 -14.89 -8.80 15.21
N GLY A 131 -14.27 -9.98 15.28
CA GLY A 131 -14.70 -11.17 14.55
C GLY A 131 -14.12 -11.34 13.14
N LYS A 132 -13.48 -10.31 12.56
CA LYS A 132 -12.82 -10.40 11.24
C LYS A 132 -11.33 -10.77 11.34
N PRO A 133 -10.75 -11.38 10.29
CA PRO A 133 -9.31 -11.54 10.15
C PRO A 133 -8.57 -10.20 10.19
N ARG A 134 -7.25 -10.23 10.46
CA ARG A 134 -6.42 -9.01 10.57
C ARG A 134 -6.51 -8.11 9.33
N LEU A 135 -6.51 -8.70 8.14
CA LEU A 135 -6.57 -7.96 6.88
C LEU A 135 -8.01 -7.70 6.40
N GLY A 136 -9.01 -8.00 7.23
CA GLY A 136 -10.40 -7.97 6.81
C GLY A 136 -10.79 -9.15 5.93
N LEU A 137 -11.90 -8.98 5.22
CA LEU A 137 -12.46 -9.97 4.29
C LEU A 137 -12.31 -9.42 2.87
N ILE A 138 -11.75 -10.21 1.97
CA ILE A 138 -11.50 -9.78 0.59
C ILE A 138 -12.83 -9.57 -0.16
N GLU A 139 -13.86 -10.30 0.25
CA GLU A 139 -15.22 -10.25 -0.29
C GLU A 139 -15.93 -8.93 0.00
N GLU A 140 -15.45 -8.15 0.96
CA GLU A 140 -15.98 -6.83 1.29
C GLU A 140 -15.33 -5.71 0.46
N ILE A 141 -14.30 -6.02 -0.31
CA ILE A 141 -13.62 -5.04 -1.16
C ILE A 141 -14.49 -4.81 -2.39
N PRO A 142 -14.86 -3.55 -2.69
CA PRO A 142 -15.69 -3.25 -3.84
C PRO A 142 -15.08 -3.80 -5.13
N GLU A 143 -15.90 -4.48 -5.94
CA GLU A 143 -15.46 -4.89 -7.27
C GLU A 143 -15.10 -3.65 -8.09
N VAL A 144 -14.02 -3.78 -8.84
CA VAL A 144 -13.63 -2.77 -9.80
C VAL A 144 -14.54 -2.92 -11.01
N SER A 145 -15.51 -2.02 -11.15
CA SER A 145 -16.28 -1.95 -12.39
C SER A 145 -15.32 -1.64 -13.54
N ASN A 146 -15.50 -2.33 -14.67
CA ASN A 146 -14.78 -2.03 -15.90
C ASN A 146 -15.18 -0.62 -16.35
N VAL A 147 -14.44 0.39 -15.90
CA VAL A 147 -14.50 1.72 -16.49
C VAL A 147 -13.78 1.59 -17.83
N HIS A 148 -14.58 1.38 -18.88
CA HIS A 148 -14.17 1.49 -20.27
C HIS A 148 -13.65 2.90 -20.56
#